data_AF-A0A7Y3DXH2-F1
#
_entry.id   AF-A0A7Y3DXH2-F1
#
_cell.length_a   1.000
_cell.length_b   1.000
_cell.length_c   1.000
_cell.angle_alpha   90.00
_cell.angle_beta   90.00
_cell.angle_gamma   90.00
#
_symmetry.space_group_name_H-M   'P 1'
#
loop_
_entity.id
_entity.type
_entity.pdbx_description
1 polymer ?
#
loop_
_entity_poly.entity_id
_entity_poly.type
_entity_poly.pdbx_seq_one_letter_code
_entity_poly.pdbx_strand_id
1 'polypeptide(L)' 'MYIALYILLVLVAVILILAIIAPKSYDVNRSVVISKPRNEVFEYLKYLKNMDHWSPWAKKDPNMEKKFTGTDGEV' A
#
# COMPACT_ATOMS: atom_id res chain seq x y z
N MET A 1 12.35 -28.36 33.27
CA MET A 1 13.15 -27.53 32.33
C MET A 1 12.98 -27.94 30.87
N TYR A 2 12.85 -29.24 30.53
CA TYR A 2 12.64 -29.72 29.16
C TYR A 2 11.27 -29.36 28.53
N ILE A 3 10.20 -29.28 29.35
CA ILE A 3 8.84 -28.93 28.87
C ILE A 3 8.82 -27.56 28.18
N ALA A 4 9.49 -26.56 28.74
CA ALA A 4 9.58 -25.23 28.14
C ALA A 4 10.31 -25.25 26.78
N LEU A 5 11.34 -26.09 26.63
CA LEU A 5 12.07 -26.25 25.37
C LEU A 5 11.19 -26.90 24.29
N TYR A 6 10.39 -27.91 24.65
CA TYR A 6 9.44 -28.53 23.72
C TYR A 6 8.35 -27.54 23.28
N ILE A 7 7.82 -26.74 24.19
CA ILE A 7 6.84 -25.68 23.85
C ILE A 7 7.45 -24.69 22.86
N LEU A 8 8.68 -24.23 23.11
CA LEU A 8 9.38 -23.31 22.21
C LEU A 8 9.60 -23.94 20.83
N LEU A 9 10.01 -25.22 20.78
CA LEU A 9 10.24 -25.93 19.53
C LEU A 9 8.95 -26.06 18.71
N VAL A 10 7.84 -26.42 19.36
CA VAL A 10 6.52 -26.49 18.70
C VAL A 10 6.10 -25.12 18.19
N LEU A 11 6.29 -24.06 18.97
CA LEU A 11 5.93 -22.69 18.56
C LEU A 11 6.73 -22.26 17.31
N VAL A 12 8.05 -22.50 17.31
CA VAL A 12 8.90 -22.20 16.16
C VAL A 12 8.49 -23.02 14.94
N ALA A 13 8.23 -24.32 15.12
CA ALA A 13 7.77 -25.18 14.03
C ALA A 13 6.45 -24.67 13.41
N VAL A 14 5.48 -24.25 14.25
CA VAL A 14 4.21 -23.68 13.77
C VAL A 14 4.44 -22.40 12.99
N ILE A 15 5.27 -21.47 13.49
CA ILE A 15 5.57 -20.21 12.79
C ILE A 15 6.21 -20.50 11.42
N LEU A 16 7.15 -21.45 11.35
CA LEU A 16 7.80 -21.83 10.10
C LEU A 16 6.83 -22.45 9.10
N ILE A 17 5.95 -23.34 9.56
CA ILE A 17 4.92 -23.96 8.71
C ILE A 17 3.98 -22.88 8.15
N LEU A 18 3.51 -21.96 8.99
CA LEU A 18 2.66 -20.86 8.55
C LEU A 18 3.38 -19.95 7.55
N ALA A 19 4.65 -19.64 7.76
CA ALA A 19 5.44 -18.81 6.85
C ALA A 19 5.67 -19.47 5.47
N ILE A 20 5.80 -20.80 5.42
CA ILE A 20 5.97 -21.55 4.17
C ILE A 20 4.67 -21.53 3.33
N ILE A 21 3.51 -21.65 4.00
CA ILE A 21 2.21 -21.76 3.34
C ILE A 21 1.60 -20.38 3.05
N ALA A 22 2.01 -19.34 3.79
CA ALA A 22 1.48 -18.00 3.64
C ALA A 22 1.63 -17.47 2.20
N PRO A 23 0.59 -16.81 1.65
CA PRO A 23 0.67 -16.20 0.35
C PRO A 23 1.75 -15.11 0.35
N LYS A 24 2.66 -15.18 -0.62
CA LYS A 24 3.78 -14.23 -0.75
C LYS A 24 3.38 -12.92 -1.42
N SER A 25 2.22 -12.90 -2.06
CA SER A 25 1.66 -11.75 -2.74
C SER A 25 0.20 -11.58 -2.31
N TYR A 26 -0.23 -10.33 -2.26
CA TYR A 26 -1.64 -9.98 -2.10
C TYR A 26 -1.92 -8.81 -3.04
N ASP A 27 -3.10 -8.85 -3.66
CA ASP A 27 -3.55 -7.79 -4.56
C ASP A 27 -4.58 -6.91 -3.83
N VAL A 28 -4.40 -5.60 -3.92
CA VAL A 28 -5.37 -4.63 -3.38
C VAL A 28 -5.96 -3.85 -4.53
N ASN A 29 -7.26 -4.07 -4.78
CA ASN A 29 -8.02 -3.30 -5.76
C ASN A 29 -9.11 -2.49 -5.08
N ARG A 30 -9.24 -1.23 -5.51
CA ARG A 30 -10.34 -0.33 -5.13
C ARG A 30 -10.87 0.33 -6.39
N SER A 31 -12.19 0.44 -6.49
CA SER A 31 -12.85 1.12 -7.59
C SER A 31 -13.82 2.16 -7.06
N VAL A 32 -13.97 3.25 -7.83
CA VAL A 32 -14.95 4.30 -7.57
C VAL A 32 -15.50 4.76 -8.92
N VAL A 33 -16.80 5.04 -8.97
CA VAL A 33 -17.45 5.60 -10.16
C VAL A 33 -17.42 7.12 -10.07
N ILE A 34 -16.82 7.77 -11.06
CA ILE A 34 -16.78 9.23 -11.17
C ILE A 34 -17.66 9.63 -12.36
N SER A 35 -18.69 10.42 -12.09
CA SER A 35 -19.64 10.90 -13.11
C SER A 35 -19.05 12.06 -13.93
N LYS A 36 -17.89 11.84 -14.56
CA LYS A 36 -17.15 12.80 -15.39
C LYS A 36 -16.61 12.15 -16.67
N PRO A 37 -16.39 12.92 -17.75
CA PRO A 37 -15.75 12.40 -18.96
C PRO A 37 -14.36 11.80 -18.66
N ARG A 38 -14.00 10.74 -19.38
CA ARG A 38 -12.71 10.05 -19.19
C ARG A 38 -11.51 10.99 -19.29
N ASN A 39 -11.54 11.91 -20.25
CA ASN A 39 -10.44 12.86 -20.47
C ASN A 39 -10.26 13.79 -19.26
N GLU A 40 -11.34 14.26 -18.64
CA GLU A 40 -11.27 15.12 -17.44
C GLU A 40 -10.68 14.36 -16.25
N VAL A 41 -11.08 13.09 -16.08
CA VAL A 41 -10.53 12.23 -15.02
C VAL A 41 -9.04 11.96 -15.26
N PHE A 42 -8.64 11.67 -16.49
CA PHE A 42 -7.23 11.40 -16.82
C PHE A 42 -6.36 12.65 -16.64
N GLU A 43 -6.79 13.81 -17.15
CA GLU A 43 -6.05 15.08 -16.97
C GLU A 43 -5.88 15.41 -15.49
N TYR A 44 -6.88 15.14 -14.66
CA TYR A 44 -6.75 15.30 -13.22
C TYR A 44 -5.73 14.34 -12.60
N LEU A 45 -5.76 13.05 -12.98
CA LEU A 45 -4.87 12.02 -12.44
C LEU A 45 -3.41 12.14 -12.91
N LYS A 46 -3.18 12.76 -14.08
CA LYS A 46 -1.86 12.91 -14.69
C LYS A 46 -0.89 13.70 -13.82
N TYR A 47 -1.38 14.66 -13.04
CA TYR A 47 -0.55 15.53 -12.20
C TYR A 47 -0.30 14.90 -10.82
N LEU A 48 0.97 14.71 -10.47
CA LEU A 48 1.39 14.15 -9.17
C LEU A 48 0.92 15.01 -8.01
N LYS A 49 0.85 16.33 -8.18
CA LYS A 49 0.35 17.25 -7.15
C LYS A 49 -1.13 17.01 -6.81
N ASN A 50 -1.94 16.57 -7.78
CA ASN A 50 -3.36 16.27 -7.53
C ASN A 50 -3.55 14.99 -6.71
N MET A 51 -2.50 14.16 -6.55
CA MET A 51 -2.54 12.95 -5.73
C MET A 51 -2.86 13.26 -4.26
N ASP A 52 -2.47 14.42 -3.76
CA ASP A 52 -2.74 14.84 -2.38
C ASP A 52 -4.23 14.91 -2.04
N HIS A 53 -5.08 15.21 -3.02
CA HIS A 53 -6.52 15.36 -2.79
C HIS A 53 -7.23 14.04 -2.49
N TRP A 54 -6.69 12.91 -2.94
CA TRP A 54 -7.32 11.60 -2.81
C TRP A 54 -6.42 10.54 -2.15
N SER A 55 -5.14 10.85 -1.93
CA SER A 55 -4.19 9.94 -1.29
C SER A 55 -4.58 9.68 0.17
N PRO A 56 -4.79 8.40 0.56
CA PRO A 56 -4.97 8.03 1.97
C PRO A 56 -3.76 8.42 2.83
N TRP A 57 -2.57 8.46 2.25
CA TRP A 57 -1.33 8.80 2.95
C TRP A 57 -1.22 10.30 3.21
N ALA A 58 -1.56 11.14 2.22
CA ALA A 58 -1.60 12.59 2.41
C ALA A 58 -2.64 12.98 3.46
N LYS A 59 -3.78 12.25 3.53
CA LYS A 59 -4.76 12.43 4.60
C LYS A 59 -4.24 11.98 5.97
N LYS A 60 -3.44 10.91 6.01
CA LYS A 60 -2.89 10.33 7.25
C LYS A 60 -1.77 11.19 7.84
N ASP A 61 -0.93 11.78 7.00
CA ASP A 61 0.15 12.68 7.40
C ASP A 61 0.05 14.02 6.65
N PRO A 62 -0.67 15.02 7.23
CA PRO A 62 -0.80 16.34 6.64
C PRO A 62 0.51 17.13 6.58
N ASN A 63 1.50 16.78 7.42
CA ASN A 63 2.77 17.49 7.53
C ASN A 63 3.89 16.84 6.69
N MET A 64 3.55 15.87 5.84
CA MET A 64 4.50 15.17 4.99
C MET A 64 5.23 16.16 4.06
N GLU A 65 6.56 16.17 4.16
CA GLU A 65 7.41 16.90 3.23
C GLU A 65 7.40 16.23 1.86
N LYS A 66 7.05 17.02 0.82
CA LYS A 66 6.92 16.54 -0.56
C LYS A 66 7.85 17.33 -1.46
N LYS A 67 8.68 16.63 -2.23
CA LYS A 67 9.57 17.21 -3.24
C LYS A 67 9.21 16.67 -4.62
N PHE A 68 8.96 17.58 -5.55
CA PHE A 68 8.68 17.27 -6.96
C PHE A 68 9.85 17.76 -7.81
N THR A 69 10.20 16.99 -8.84
CA THR A 69 11.30 17.31 -9.77
C THR A 69 10.85 17.05 -11.21
N GLY A 70 11.30 17.87 -12.17
CA GLY A 70 10.87 17.80 -13.56
C GLY A 70 9.58 18.57 -13.84
N THR A 71 9.00 18.36 -15.02
CA THR A 71 7.69 18.92 -15.41
C THR A 71 6.58 17.95 -15.01
N ASP A 72 5.67 18.40 -14.13
CA ASP A 72 4.59 17.54 -13.64
C ASP A 72 3.59 17.21 -14.76
N GLY A 73 3.17 15.95 -14.82
CA GLY A 73 2.29 15.43 -15.87
C GLY A 73 2.97 15.17 -17.22
N GLU A 74 4.29 15.23 -17.28
CA GLU A 74 5.12 14.81 -18.43
C GLU A 74 6.07 13.68 -17.99
N VAL A 75 6.50 12.83 -18.94
CA VAL A 75 7.48 11.74 -18.71
C VAL A 75 8.83 12.16 -19.28
#